data_AF-U5MXI4-F1
#
_entry.id   AF-U5MXI4-F1
#
_cell.length_a   1.000
_cell.length_b   1.000
_cell.length_c   1.000
_cell.angle_alpha   90.00
_cell.angle_beta   90.00
_cell.angle_gamma   90.00
#
_symmetry.space_group_name_H-M   'P 1'
#
loop_
_entity.id
_entity.type
_entity.pdbx_description
1 polymer ?
#
loop_
_entity_poly.entity_id
_entity_poly.type
_entity_poly.pdbx_seq_one_letter_code
_entity_poly.pdbx_strand_id
1 'polypeptide(L)'
;MNYTFIHENKEYVLSNDNCEGLFFEDENEITGLSFDIILEALNNSNDVNFSNEYYVGKCQCGEQEKINKSYRYLEYHFYIYTKNNTYVINTISKEYENTSFNKLFNLGKVDDSYIINVTVCPICGLYAIEVSQCTV
;
A
#
# COMPACT_ATOMS: atom_id res chain seq x y z
N MET A 1 4.16 11.86 -9.61
CA MET A 1 5.02 11.92 -8.40
C MET A 1 5.64 10.55 -8.21
N ASN A 2 6.81 10.45 -7.58
CA ASN A 2 7.49 9.17 -7.38
C ASN A 2 7.82 8.97 -5.91
N TYR A 3 7.90 7.72 -5.46
CA TYR A 3 8.45 7.34 -4.16
C TYR A 3 9.69 6.46 -4.38
N THR A 4 10.75 6.67 -3.61
CA THR A 4 12.02 5.94 -3.75
C THR A 4 12.41 5.31 -2.43
N PHE A 5 12.85 4.06 -2.48
CA PHE A 5 13.39 3.36 -1.31
C PHE A 5 14.56 2.45 -1.69
N ILE A 6 15.38 2.11 -0.70
CA ILE A 6 16.53 1.21 -0.86
C ILE A 6 16.22 -0.08 -0.11
N HIS A 7 16.40 -1.22 -0.78
CA HIS A 7 16.31 -2.54 -0.17
C HIS A 7 17.43 -3.43 -0.73
N GLU A 8 18.18 -4.12 0.14
CA GLU A 8 19.32 -4.99 -0.27
C GLU A 8 20.34 -4.28 -1.20
N ASN A 9 20.64 -3.01 -0.94
CA ASN A 9 21.51 -2.13 -1.76
C ASN A 9 21.02 -1.85 -3.19
N LYS A 10 19.75 -2.14 -3.50
CA LYS A 10 19.10 -1.76 -4.75
C LYS A 10 18.11 -0.63 -4.49
N GLU A 11 18.14 0.38 -5.35
CA GLU A 11 17.16 1.45 -5.38
C GLU A 11 15.92 1.02 -6.18
N TYR A 12 14.75 1.32 -5.63
CA TYR A 12 13.46 1.09 -6.27
C TYR A 12 12.72 2.42 -6.38
N VAL A 13 12.08 2.65 -7.53
CA VAL A 13 11.28 3.85 -7.80
C VAL A 13 9.85 3.41 -8.08
N LEU A 14 8.89 3.86 -7.29
CA LEU A 14 7.47 3.67 -7.52
C LEU A 14 6.91 4.90 -8.22
N SER A 15 6.33 4.71 -9.41
CA SER A 15 5.76 5.75 -10.26
C SER A 15 4.60 5.21 -11.07
N ASN A 16 3.83 6.07 -11.72
CA ASN A 16 2.74 5.61 -12.58
C ASN A 16 3.22 4.73 -13.76
N ASP A 17 4.47 4.88 -14.20
CA ASP A 17 5.00 4.15 -15.37
C ASP A 17 5.23 2.65 -15.10
N ASN A 18 5.47 2.28 -13.84
CA ASN A 18 5.73 0.89 -13.43
C ASN A 18 4.66 0.33 -12.47
N CYS A 19 3.51 1.00 -12.38
CA CYS A 19 2.39 0.54 -11.60
C CYS A 19 1.46 -0.36 -12.45
N GLU A 20 1.21 -1.57 -11.99
CA GLU A 20 0.28 -2.51 -12.63
C GLU A 20 -1.18 -2.14 -12.39
N GLY A 21 -1.48 -1.45 -11.28
CA GLY A 21 -2.84 -1.02 -10.96
C GLY A 21 -3.08 -0.80 -9.47
N LEU A 22 -4.25 -0.23 -9.19
CA LEU A 22 -4.86 -0.09 -7.88
C LEU A 22 -6.07 -1.01 -7.90
N PHE A 23 -5.96 -2.13 -7.20
CA PHE A 23 -6.93 -3.21 -7.23
C PHE A 23 -7.71 -3.21 -5.92
N PHE A 24 -9.02 -3.14 -5.99
CA PHE A 24 -9.90 -3.31 -4.84
C PHE A 24 -10.34 -4.76 -4.78
N GLU A 25 -10.18 -5.42 -3.63
CA GLU A 25 -10.64 -6.80 -3.43
C GLU A 25 -12.17 -6.88 -3.54
N ASP A 26 -12.86 -5.85 -3.05
CA ASP A 26 -14.29 -5.65 -3.21
C ASP A 26 -14.60 -4.73 -4.40
N GLU A 27 -15.81 -4.82 -4.97
CA GLU A 27 -16.25 -3.95 -6.08
C GLU A 27 -16.42 -2.46 -5.67
N ASN A 28 -16.17 -2.12 -4.39
CA ASN A 28 -16.38 -0.79 -3.84
C ASN A 28 -15.08 0.04 -3.89
N GLU A 29 -14.90 0.81 -4.96
CA GLU A 29 -13.85 1.82 -5.04
C GLU A 29 -14.03 2.92 -3.98
N ILE A 30 -12.94 3.34 -3.35
CA ILE A 30 -12.96 4.40 -2.33
C ILE A 30 -12.84 5.77 -2.99
N THR A 31 -13.83 6.63 -2.78
CA THR A 31 -13.83 7.99 -3.32
C THR A 31 -12.65 8.79 -2.74
N GLY A 32 -11.87 9.42 -3.62
CA GLY A 32 -10.72 10.25 -3.23
C GLY A 32 -9.43 9.47 -2.94
N LEU A 33 -9.44 8.14 -3.02
CA LEU A 33 -8.22 7.35 -3.02
C LEU A 33 -7.67 7.25 -4.44
N SER A 34 -6.36 7.48 -4.61
CA SER A 34 -5.67 7.34 -5.90
C SER A 34 -4.21 6.98 -5.68
N PHE A 35 -3.53 6.58 -6.77
CA PHE A 35 -2.09 6.36 -6.77
C PHE A 35 -1.30 7.53 -6.19
N ASP A 36 -1.64 8.76 -6.60
CA ASP A 36 -0.96 9.96 -6.12
C ASP A 36 -1.13 10.12 -4.61
N ILE A 37 -2.33 9.89 -4.05
CA ILE A 37 -2.55 9.95 -2.60
C ILE A 37 -1.71 8.90 -1.85
N ILE A 38 -1.58 7.70 -2.40
CA ILE A 38 -0.77 6.63 -1.78
C ILE A 38 0.72 6.98 -1.84
N LEU A 39 1.21 7.44 -2.99
CA LEU A 39 2.60 7.87 -3.13
C LEU A 39 2.91 9.10 -2.26
N GLU A 40 1.96 10.02 -2.09
CA GLU A 40 2.09 11.15 -1.16
C GLU A 40 2.24 10.66 0.28
N ALA A 41 1.40 9.71 0.69
CA ALA A 41 1.45 9.12 2.03
C ALA A 41 2.81 8.46 2.30
N LEU A 42 3.35 7.71 1.33
CA LEU A 42 4.68 7.09 1.43
C LEU A 42 5.79 8.15 1.54
N ASN A 43 5.76 9.21 0.73
CA ASN A 43 6.76 10.27 0.74
C ASN A 43 6.74 11.11 2.03
N ASN A 44 5.58 11.23 2.67
CA ASN A 44 5.42 12.03 3.90
C ASN A 44 5.63 11.23 5.19
N SER A 45 5.82 9.92 5.08
CA SER A 45 6.11 9.03 6.21
C SER A 45 7.61 8.91 6.44
N ASN A 46 8.01 8.86 7.72
CA ASN A 46 9.41 8.61 8.10
C ASN A 46 9.71 7.11 8.31
N ASP A 47 8.69 6.26 8.41
CA ASP A 47 8.78 4.85 8.82
C ASP A 47 8.18 3.91 7.76
N VAL A 48 8.63 4.05 6.52
CA VAL A 48 8.32 3.11 5.43
C VAL A 48 9.47 2.12 5.29
N ASN A 49 9.22 0.85 5.55
CA ASN A 49 10.23 -0.19 5.46
C ASN A 49 9.66 -1.44 4.78
N PHE A 50 10.05 -1.67 3.53
CA PHE A 50 9.61 -2.82 2.76
C PHE A 50 10.29 -4.10 3.25
N SER A 51 9.49 -5.14 3.50
CA SER A 51 9.96 -6.48 3.91
C SER A 51 9.75 -7.52 2.82
N ASN A 52 10.44 -8.66 2.94
CA ASN A 52 10.25 -9.77 2.02
C ASN A 52 8.95 -10.50 2.31
N GLU A 53 8.10 -10.66 1.30
CA GLU A 53 6.89 -11.48 1.35
C GLU A 53 6.86 -12.50 0.20
N TYR A 54 6.07 -13.56 0.35
CA TYR A 54 6.10 -14.72 -0.57
C TYR A 54 4.72 -15.13 -1.05
N TYR A 55 4.45 -14.88 -2.34
CA TYR A 55 3.16 -15.10 -2.97
C TYR A 55 3.19 -16.26 -3.98
N VAL A 56 2.06 -16.93 -4.18
CA VAL A 56 1.94 -18.00 -5.20
C VAL A 56 1.98 -17.43 -6.62
N GLY A 57 1.52 -16.19 -6.80
CA GLY A 57 1.50 -15.47 -8.07
C GLY A 57 2.90 -15.01 -8.50
N LYS A 58 3.25 -15.26 -9.76
CA LYS A 58 4.51 -14.81 -10.36
C LYS A 58 4.31 -13.44 -11.03
N CYS A 59 5.28 -12.56 -10.91
CA CYS A 59 5.30 -11.27 -11.60
C CYS A 59 5.33 -11.50 -13.12
N GLN A 60 4.70 -10.58 -13.86
CA GLN A 60 4.59 -10.65 -15.31
C GLN A 60 5.94 -10.63 -16.03
N CYS A 61 7.00 -10.07 -15.42
CA CYS A 61 8.35 -10.14 -15.98
C CYS A 61 8.86 -11.57 -16.17
N GLY A 62 8.35 -12.54 -15.39
CA GLY A 62 8.75 -13.93 -15.52
C GLY A 62 10.15 -14.28 -15.00
N GLU A 63 10.88 -13.34 -14.42
CA GLU A 63 12.29 -13.53 -14.02
C GLU A 63 12.49 -13.93 -12.55
N GLN A 64 11.45 -13.90 -11.72
CA GLN A 64 11.54 -14.35 -10.32
C GLN A 64 11.81 -15.86 -10.23
N GLU A 65 12.73 -16.23 -9.34
CA GLU A 65 12.94 -17.61 -8.92
C GLU A 65 11.81 -18.08 -8.00
N LYS A 66 11.42 -19.36 -8.14
CA LYS A 66 10.41 -19.98 -7.30
C LYS A 66 11.07 -20.58 -6.05
N ILE A 67 10.65 -20.17 -4.88
CA ILE A 67 11.14 -20.63 -3.57
C ILE A 67 9.98 -21.29 -2.82
N ASN A 68 10.10 -22.57 -2.49
CA ASN A 68 9.08 -23.31 -1.72
C ASN A 68 7.64 -23.17 -2.24
N LYS A 69 7.46 -23.19 -3.57
CA LYS A 69 6.20 -22.99 -4.30
C LYS A 69 5.69 -21.54 -4.38
N SER A 70 6.42 -20.56 -3.86
CA SER A 70 6.08 -19.13 -3.90
C SER A 70 7.15 -18.32 -4.64
N TYR A 71 6.89 -17.03 -4.85
CA TYR A 71 7.79 -16.04 -5.46
C TYR A 71 7.95 -14.87 -4.49
N ARG A 72 9.17 -14.34 -4.38
CA ARG A 72 9.52 -13.28 -3.44
C ARG A 72 9.10 -11.90 -3.97
N TYR A 73 8.46 -11.11 -3.12
CA TYR A 73 8.14 -9.70 -3.33
C TYR A 73 8.65 -8.85 -2.17
N LEU A 74 8.77 -7.54 -2.41
CA LEU A 74 8.96 -6.55 -1.36
C LEU A 74 7.61 -5.93 -1.06
N GLU A 75 7.19 -5.95 0.20
CA GLU A 75 5.88 -5.44 0.60
C GLU A 75 5.99 -4.41 1.71
N TYR A 76 5.14 -3.41 1.64
CA TYR A 76 4.79 -2.56 2.75
C TYR A 76 3.28 -2.38 2.80
N HIS A 77 2.71 -2.39 4.00
CA HIS A 77 1.29 -2.12 4.19
C HIS A 77 1.02 -1.04 5.24
N PHE A 78 -0.11 -0.37 5.08
CA PHE A 78 -0.62 0.59 6.04
C PHE A 78 -2.15 0.64 5.95
N TYR A 79 -2.80 1.29 6.91
CA TYR A 79 -4.25 1.39 6.92
C TYR A 79 -4.71 2.77 6.46
N ILE A 80 -5.87 2.79 5.82
CA ILE A 80 -6.64 4.01 5.57
C ILE A 80 -7.99 3.90 6.25
N TYR A 81 -8.52 5.05 6.65
CA TYR A 81 -9.85 5.15 7.23
C TYR A 81 -10.72 6.04 6.36
N THR A 82 -11.98 5.65 6.25
CA THR A 82 -12.94 6.30 5.39
C THR A 82 -14.15 6.80 6.17
N LYS A 83 -14.88 7.73 5.56
CA LYS A 83 -16.21 8.13 6.00
C LYS A 83 -17.14 8.03 4.81
N ASN A 84 -18.22 7.26 4.91
CA ASN A 84 -19.17 7.05 3.81
C ASN A 84 -18.45 6.72 2.49
N ASN A 85 -17.52 5.74 2.52
CA ASN A 85 -16.70 5.32 1.37
C ASN A 85 -15.81 6.42 0.75
N THR A 86 -15.55 7.50 1.47
CA THR A 86 -14.60 8.56 1.07
C THR A 86 -13.36 8.50 1.93
N TYR A 87 -12.18 8.57 1.31
CA TYR A 87 -10.88 8.63 2.00
C TYR A 87 -10.82 9.79 2.99
N VAL A 88 -10.33 9.53 4.21
CA VAL A 88 -10.19 10.56 5.26
C VAL A 88 -8.75 10.70 5.73
N ILE A 89 -8.11 9.60 6.14
CA ILE A 89 -6.76 9.62 6.74
C ILE A 89 -6.07 8.27 6.54
N ASN A 90 -4.74 8.26 6.61
CA ASN A 90 -3.92 7.05 6.60
C ASN A 90 -3.04 6.96 7.85
N THR A 91 -2.66 5.75 8.25
CA THR A 91 -1.94 5.51 9.51
C THR A 91 -0.46 5.87 9.50
N ILE A 92 0.09 6.20 8.33
CA ILE A 92 1.50 6.60 8.16
C ILE A 92 1.66 8.12 8.01
N SER A 93 0.54 8.86 8.08
CA SER A 93 0.54 10.31 8.05
C SER A 93 0.87 10.91 9.42
N LYS A 94 1.54 12.07 9.42
CA LYS A 94 1.80 12.85 10.63
C LYS A 94 0.53 13.23 11.39
N GLU A 95 -0.58 13.44 10.66
CA GLU A 95 -1.88 13.75 11.24
C GLU A 95 -2.42 12.59 12.10
N TYR A 96 -1.99 11.36 11.82
CA TYR A 96 -2.44 10.17 12.54
C TYR A 96 -1.71 9.95 13.87
N GLU A 97 -0.48 10.46 14.04
CA GLU A 97 0.41 10.18 15.19
C GLU A 97 -0.26 10.41 16.56
N ASN A 98 -1.19 11.36 16.66
CA ASN A 98 -1.84 11.75 17.92
C ASN A 98 -3.30 11.25 18.06
N THR A 99 -3.78 10.46 17.11
CA THR A 99 -5.14 9.91 17.11
C THR A 99 -5.12 8.37 17.05
N SER A 100 -6.30 7.77 16.91
CA SER A 100 -6.47 6.35 16.64
C SER A 100 -7.80 6.15 15.92
N PHE A 101 -7.99 4.97 15.30
CA PHE A 101 -9.28 4.60 14.74
C PHE A 101 -10.43 4.84 15.73
N ASN A 102 -10.34 4.28 16.95
CA ASN A 102 -11.38 4.43 17.98
C ASN A 102 -11.67 5.90 18.35
N LYS A 103 -10.64 6.75 18.43
CA LYS A 103 -10.87 8.19 18.68
C LYS A 103 -11.63 8.84 17.53
N LEU A 104 -11.25 8.56 16.28
CA LEU A 104 -11.92 9.12 15.10
C LEU A 104 -13.34 8.59 14.94
N PHE A 105 -13.54 7.29 15.17
CA PHE A 105 -14.84 6.61 15.10
C PHE A 105 -15.82 7.16 16.15
N ASN A 106 -15.37 7.28 17.41
CA ASN A 106 -16.20 7.86 18.48
C ASN A 106 -16.57 9.33 18.23
N LEU A 107 -15.75 10.07 17.46
CA LEU A 107 -16.05 11.43 17.02
C LEU A 107 -16.90 11.47 15.74
N GLY A 108 -17.26 10.32 15.16
CA GLY A 108 -18.02 10.20 13.92
C GLY A 108 -17.25 10.62 12.66
N LYS A 109 -15.91 10.76 12.74
CA LYS A 109 -15.06 11.22 11.62
C LYS A 109 -14.75 10.13 10.60
N VAL A 110 -14.80 8.87 11.01
CA VAL A 110 -14.60 7.69 10.16
C VAL A 110 -15.65 6.65 10.54
N ASP A 111 -15.95 5.74 9.63
CA ASP A 111 -16.86 4.61 9.85
C ASP A 111 -16.35 3.27 9.32
N ASP A 112 -15.27 3.27 8.54
CA ASP A 112 -14.71 2.05 7.96
C ASP A 112 -13.19 2.14 7.82
N SER A 113 -12.57 0.99 7.55
CA SER A 113 -11.11 0.82 7.44
C SER A 113 -10.71 -0.17 6.36
N TYR A 114 -9.59 0.14 5.71
CA TYR A 114 -9.00 -0.68 4.66
C TYR A 114 -7.50 -0.80 4.88
N ILE A 115 -6.94 -1.93 4.49
CA ILE A 115 -5.50 -2.13 4.38
C ILE A 115 -5.08 -1.85 2.94
N ILE A 116 -3.98 -1.11 2.79
CA ILE A 116 -3.30 -0.85 1.54
C ILE A 116 -2.02 -1.68 1.52
N ASN A 117 -1.93 -2.64 0.61
CA ASN A 117 -0.71 -3.41 0.38
C ASN A 117 -0.01 -2.89 -0.87
N VAL A 118 1.24 -2.48 -0.73
CA VAL A 118 2.11 -2.06 -1.84
C VAL A 118 3.14 -3.15 -2.07
N THR A 119 3.02 -3.85 -3.19
CA THR A 119 3.81 -5.07 -3.48
C THR A 119 4.69 -4.85 -4.70
N VAL A 120 6.00 -4.97 -4.54
CA VAL A 120 7.03 -4.64 -5.54
C VAL A 120 7.81 -5.89 -5.93
N CYS A 121 7.99 -6.11 -7.23
CA CYS A 121 8.85 -7.17 -7.73
C CYS A 121 10.33 -6.82 -7.50
N PRO A 122 11.11 -7.64 -6.79
CA PRO A 122 12.52 -7.35 -6.51
C PRO A 122 13.41 -7.40 -7.76
N ILE A 123 12.93 -8.01 -8.86
CA ILE A 123 13.70 -8.15 -10.11
C ILE A 123 13.50 -6.93 -11.01
N CYS A 124 12.28 -6.70 -11.48
CA CYS A 124 11.97 -5.67 -12.47
C CYS A 124 11.45 -4.35 -11.88
N GLY A 125 11.08 -4.31 -10.60
CA GLY A 125 10.53 -3.11 -9.97
C GLY A 125 9.09 -2.76 -10.36
N LEU A 126 8.39 -3.61 -11.14
CA LEU A 126 6.93 -3.51 -11.28
C LEU A 126 6.28 -3.65 -9.91
N TYR A 127 5.21 -2.90 -9.68
CA TYR A 127 4.48 -2.96 -8.43
C TYR A 127 2.97 -2.86 -8.64
N ALA A 128 2.23 -3.40 -7.69
CA ALA A 128 0.78 -3.30 -7.60
C ALA A 128 0.39 -2.73 -6.25
N ILE A 129 -0.80 -2.13 -6.19
CA ILE A 129 -1.42 -1.72 -4.95
C ILE A 129 -2.74 -2.46 -4.80
N GLU A 130 -2.91 -3.15 -3.68
CA GLU A 130 -4.13 -3.86 -3.34
C GLU A 130 -4.81 -3.17 -2.15
N VAL A 131 -6.14 -3.03 -2.24
CA VAL A 131 -7.00 -2.41 -1.23
C VAL A 131 -8.01 -3.44 -0.79
N SER A 132 -7.94 -3.82 0.48
CA SER A 132 -8.84 -4.81 1.09
C SER A 132 -9.55 -4.21 2.28
N GLN A 133 -10.86 -4.41 2.40
CA GLN A 133 -11.58 -4.02 3.61
C GLN A 133 -11.06 -4.82 4.80
N CYS A 134 -10.87 -4.16 5.94
CA CYS A 134 -10.43 -4.81 7.15
C CYS A 134 -11.17 -4.27 8.37
N THR A 135 -11.30 -5.09 9.40
CA THR A 135 -11.77 -4.63 10.72
C THR A 135 -10.57 -4.30 11.58
N VAL A 136 -10.50 -3.07 12.09
CA VAL A 136 -9.40 -2.55 12.93
C VAL A 136 -9.84 -2.39 14.39
#